data_AF-A0A4U7E8X1-F1
#
_entry.id   AF-A0A4U7E8X1-F1
#
_cell.length_a   1.000
_cell.length_b   1.000
_cell.length_c   1.000
_cell.angle_alpha   90.00
_cell.angle_beta   90.00
_cell.angle_gamma   90.00
#
_symmetry.space_group_name_H-M   'P 1'
#
loop_
_entity.id
_entity.type
_entity.pdbx_description
1 polymer ?
#
loop_
_entity_poly.entity_id
_entity_poly.type
_entity_poly.pdbx_seq_one_letter_code
_entity_poly.pdbx_strand_id
1 'polypeptide(L)'
;MDECHVCRAAATAECAACGRPVCESHSAVADHDCDPHESASRKTDRTSVRIENSNETNVRIDNSQIGSVRVNGSGPTDDDAAGDSAAGDSAADVDRLSELVDLKARMDADSPDESGDSGPSTALVKALEQASELKAAASDPSTEREDLTPRIDRLVDLIDRIDDVSGQALRNVADVEAALSDTRTSRLAEDERRRLRNAVEELEDELHVAV
;
A
#
# COMPACT_ATOMS: atom_id res chain seq x y z
N MET A 1 22.99 -16.62 -37.40
CA MET A 1 23.27 -15.25 -37.83
C MET A 1 22.06 -14.45 -37.43
N ASP A 2 22.27 -13.35 -36.73
CA ASP A 2 21.15 -12.54 -36.26
C ASP A 2 20.60 -11.71 -37.43
N GLU A 3 19.28 -11.59 -37.49
CA GLU A 3 18.56 -10.85 -38.53
C GLU A 3 18.10 -9.51 -37.97
N CYS A 4 18.11 -8.47 -38.80
CA CYS A 4 17.59 -7.17 -38.44
C CYS A 4 16.10 -7.29 -38.08
N HIS A 5 15.73 -6.84 -36.88
CA HIS A 5 14.35 -6.98 -36.41
C HIS A 5 13.32 -6.21 -37.25
N VAL A 6 13.75 -5.18 -38.00
CA VAL A 6 12.86 -4.36 -38.85
C VAL A 6 12.65 -5.00 -40.23
N CYS A 7 13.73 -5.40 -40.92
CA CYS A 7 13.68 -5.79 -42.33
C CYS A 7 14.15 -7.22 -42.63
N ARG A 8 14.54 -7.98 -41.60
CA ARG A 8 15.09 -9.35 -41.68
C ARG A 8 16.33 -9.51 -42.57
N ALA A 9 16.98 -8.41 -42.96
CA ALA A 9 18.30 -8.46 -43.57
C ALA A 9 19.34 -8.97 -42.55
N ALA A 10 20.54 -9.36 -43.01
CA ALA A 10 21.62 -9.73 -42.11
C ALA A 10 21.94 -8.57 -41.15
N ALA A 11 21.90 -8.82 -39.84
CA ALA A 11 22.27 -7.82 -38.85
C ALA A 11 23.78 -7.61 -38.85
N THR A 12 24.20 -6.36 -38.75
CA THR A 12 25.61 -5.96 -38.70
C THR A 12 25.98 -5.37 -37.33
N ALA A 13 25.00 -4.92 -36.55
CA ALA A 13 25.18 -4.36 -35.23
C ALA A 13 23.99 -4.65 -34.31
N GLU A 14 24.13 -4.37 -33.01
CA GLU A 14 23.03 -4.28 -32.05
C GLU A 14 22.80 -2.81 -31.69
N CYS A 15 21.54 -2.38 -31.56
CA CYS A 15 21.22 -1.02 -31.14
C CYS A 15 21.65 -0.80 -29.68
N ALA A 16 22.38 0.28 -29.40
CA ALA A 16 22.88 0.59 -28.06
C ALA A 16 21.77 0.93 -27.04
N ALA A 17 20.59 1.34 -27.51
CA ALA A 17 19.47 1.74 -26.66
C ALA A 17 18.53 0.57 -26.31
N CYS A 18 18.18 -0.27 -27.29
CA CYS A 18 17.23 -1.38 -27.11
C CYS A 18 17.87 -2.78 -27.16
N GLY A 19 19.16 -2.89 -27.48
CA GLY A 19 19.89 -4.17 -27.57
C GLY A 19 19.44 -5.08 -28.72
N ARG A 20 18.60 -4.60 -29.64
CA ARG A 20 18.07 -5.41 -30.77
C ARG A 20 19.02 -5.43 -31.96
N PRO A 21 19.13 -6.56 -32.69
CA PRO A 21 19.93 -6.66 -33.90
C PRO A 21 19.36 -5.77 -35.02
N VAL A 22 20.23 -5.00 -35.66
CA VAL A 22 19.93 -4.03 -36.72
C VAL A 22 20.94 -4.14 -37.87
N CYS A 23 20.51 -3.85 -39.09
CA CYS A 23 21.41 -3.70 -40.23
C CYS A 23 21.88 -2.24 -40.34
N GLU A 24 22.85 -1.96 -41.21
CA GLU A 24 23.41 -0.61 -41.39
C GLU A 24 22.33 0.45 -41.65
N SER A 25 21.31 0.12 -42.44
CA SER A 25 20.20 1.02 -42.80
C SER A 25 19.23 1.32 -41.67
N HIS A 26 19.19 0.48 -40.61
CA HIS A 26 18.31 0.68 -39.44
C HIS A 26 19.12 0.83 -38.15
N SER A 27 20.40 1.22 -38.27
CA SER A 27 21.30 1.34 -37.13
C SER A 27 20.99 2.56 -36.25
N ALA A 28 20.36 3.60 -36.81
CA ALA A 28 19.95 4.77 -36.05
C ALA A 28 18.62 4.51 -35.31
N VAL A 29 18.50 5.09 -34.11
CA VAL A 29 17.32 4.98 -33.23
C VAL A 29 16.03 5.47 -33.88
N ALA A 30 16.10 6.39 -34.84
CA ALA A 30 14.93 6.90 -35.55
C ALA A 30 14.45 5.97 -36.68
N ASP A 31 15.32 5.08 -37.17
CA ASP A 31 15.05 4.22 -38.33
C ASP A 31 14.47 2.85 -37.91
N HIS A 32 14.30 2.63 -36.60
CA HIS A 32 13.60 1.49 -36.04
C HIS A 32 12.79 1.95 -34.83
N ASP A 33 11.66 1.31 -34.57
CA ASP A 33 10.80 1.65 -33.43
C ASP A 33 11.49 1.22 -32.13
N CYS A 34 12.35 2.10 -31.63
CA CYS A 34 13.28 1.81 -30.56
C CYS A 34 12.62 2.00 -29.20
N ASP A 35 12.17 0.89 -28.60
CA ASP A 35 11.75 0.85 -27.21
C ASP A 35 12.93 0.46 -26.28
N PRO A 36 13.44 1.38 -25.44
CA PRO A 36 14.54 1.10 -24.53
C PRO A 36 14.16 0.13 -23.39
N HIS A 37 12.88 -0.06 -23.10
CA HIS A 37 12.42 -0.92 -22.00
C HIS A 37 12.44 -2.42 -22.33
N GLU A 38 12.50 -2.80 -23.61
CA GLU A 38 12.54 -4.21 -24.03
C GLU A 38 13.92 -4.87 -23.86
N SER A 39 14.93 -4.09 -23.45
CA SER A 39 16.32 -4.56 -23.24
C SER A 39 16.51 -5.44 -22.00
N ALA A 40 15.55 -5.48 -21.07
CA ALA A 40 15.73 -6.08 -19.74
C ALA A 40 15.55 -7.61 -19.67
N SER A 41 15.55 -8.33 -20.81
CA SER A 41 15.26 -9.77 -20.84
C SER A 41 16.42 -10.66 -21.29
N ARG A 42 17.67 -10.31 -20.96
CA ARG A 42 18.82 -11.21 -21.20
C ARG A 42 19.55 -11.56 -19.88
N LYS A 43 19.28 -12.79 -19.42
CA LYS A 43 20.04 -13.64 -18.47
C LYS A 43 20.45 -13.01 -17.14
N THR A 44 19.56 -13.15 -16.15
CA THR A 44 19.95 -13.18 -14.74
C THR A 44 20.50 -14.58 -14.40
N ASP A 45 21.81 -14.78 -14.63
CA ASP A 45 22.52 -15.91 -14.02
C ASP A 45 22.55 -15.70 -12.50
N ARG A 46 21.56 -16.28 -11.83
CA ARG A 46 21.36 -16.14 -10.39
C ARG A 46 22.18 -17.20 -9.66
N THR A 47 23.38 -16.84 -9.21
CA THR A 47 24.21 -17.68 -8.35
C THR A 47 23.72 -17.57 -6.91
N SER A 48 23.11 -18.63 -6.38
CA SER A 48 22.67 -18.69 -4.97
C SER A 48 23.75 -19.37 -4.11
N VAL A 49 24.24 -18.66 -3.09
CA VAL A 49 25.15 -19.21 -2.07
C VAL A 49 24.35 -19.39 -0.78
N ARG A 50 24.27 -20.63 -0.30
CA ARG A 50 23.59 -20.98 0.96
C ARG A 50 24.63 -21.14 2.05
N ILE A 51 24.59 -20.27 3.06
CA ILE A 51 25.49 -20.33 4.22
C ILE A 51 24.70 -20.94 5.37
N GLU A 52 25.06 -22.16 5.75
CA GLU A 52 24.51 -22.84 6.93
C GLU A 52 25.50 -22.62 8.09
N ASN A 53 25.03 -21.93 9.13
CA ASN A 53 25.63 -21.65 10.44
C ASN A 53 26.77 -22.62 10.87
N SER A 54 27.90 -22.24 11.47
CA SER A 54 28.25 -21.08 12.29
C SER A 54 29.79 -20.98 12.35
N ASN A 55 30.35 -19.77 12.52
CA ASN A 55 31.74 -19.43 12.93
C ASN A 55 32.68 -18.81 11.88
N GLU A 56 32.31 -18.69 10.61
CA GLU A 56 33.14 -17.99 9.61
C GLU A 56 32.44 -16.73 9.10
N THR A 57 32.85 -15.57 9.64
CA THR A 57 32.31 -14.24 9.29
C THR A 57 32.99 -13.59 8.09
N ASN A 58 33.87 -14.27 7.36
CA ASN A 58 34.64 -13.65 6.27
C ASN A 58 34.55 -14.44 4.96
N VAL A 59 33.43 -14.27 4.25
CA VAL A 59 33.35 -14.62 2.82
C VAL A 59 33.81 -13.40 2.02
N ARG A 60 34.96 -13.50 1.35
CA ARG A 60 35.41 -12.48 0.39
C ARG A 60 34.76 -12.74 -0.96
N ILE A 61 33.90 -11.82 -1.39
CA ILE A 61 33.27 -11.84 -2.71
C ILE A 61 33.87 -10.68 -3.53
N ASP A 62 34.40 -10.99 -4.71
CA ASP A 62 34.93 -9.97 -5.63
C ASP A 62 33.79 -9.11 -6.19
N ASN A 63 33.84 -7.81 -5.89
CA ASN A 63 32.73 -6.85 -6.03
C ASN A 63 32.52 -6.33 -7.46
N SER A 64 33.15 -6.96 -8.46
CA SER A 64 33.19 -6.42 -9.84
C SER A 64 31.98 -6.81 -10.69
N GLN A 65 31.10 -7.69 -10.20
CA GLN A 65 29.97 -8.25 -10.97
C GLN A 65 28.65 -8.34 -10.18
N ILE A 66 28.57 -7.74 -9.00
CA ILE A 66 27.39 -7.85 -8.14
C ILE A 66 26.49 -6.62 -8.36
N GLY A 67 25.42 -6.79 -9.14
CA GLY A 67 24.44 -5.72 -9.39
C GLY A 67 23.49 -5.46 -8.20
N SER A 68 23.24 -6.46 -7.35
CA SER A 68 22.52 -6.29 -6.08
C SER A 68 22.70 -7.53 -5.19
N VAL A 69 22.82 -7.30 -3.88
CA VAL A 69 22.82 -8.36 -2.87
C VAL A 69 21.47 -8.33 -2.16
N ARG A 70 20.69 -9.41 -2.24
CA ARG A 70 19.47 -9.58 -1.45
C ARG A 70 19.70 -10.64 -0.38
N VAL A 71 19.63 -10.24 0.88
CA VAL A 71 19.62 -11.17 2.01
C VAL A 71 18.17 -11.52 2.28
N ASN A 72 17.76 -12.76 2.01
CA ASN A 72 16.41 -13.23 2.34
C ASN A 72 16.30 -13.44 3.86
N GLY A 73 16.18 -12.34 4.61
CA GLY A 73 15.62 -12.32 5.94
C GLY A 73 14.15 -11.91 5.83
N SER A 74 13.26 -12.60 6.53
CA SER A 74 11.85 -12.27 6.60
C SER A 74 11.66 -10.89 7.24
N GLY A 75 11.49 -9.86 6.40
CA GLY A 75 11.12 -8.49 6.74
C GLY A 75 10.32 -7.90 5.57
N PRO A 76 9.42 -6.93 5.81
CA PRO A 76 8.49 -6.43 4.80
C PRO A 76 9.26 -5.71 3.68
N THR A 77 8.90 -6.02 2.43
CA THR A 77 9.51 -5.44 1.23
C THR A 77 8.70 -4.23 0.79
N ASP A 78 9.26 -3.04 0.95
CA ASP A 78 8.87 -1.85 0.22
C ASP A 78 9.48 -1.93 -1.18
N ASP A 79 8.65 -2.17 -2.20
CA ASP A 79 9.03 -2.01 -3.60
C ASP A 79 8.47 -0.67 -4.10
N ASP A 80 9.38 0.27 -4.34
CA ASP A 80 9.16 1.56 -4.98
C ASP A 80 8.63 1.41 -6.41
N ALA A 81 7.48 2.03 -6.70
CA ALA A 81 7.05 2.35 -8.06
C ALA A 81 6.94 3.87 -8.19
N ALA A 82 7.96 4.48 -8.78
CA ALA A 82 7.88 5.85 -9.30
C ALA A 82 7.24 5.83 -10.69
N GLY A 83 6.23 6.70 -10.89
CA GLY A 83 5.50 6.88 -12.15
C GLY A 83 4.81 8.24 -12.17
N ASP A 84 5.52 9.20 -12.76
CA ASP A 84 5.29 10.63 -12.92
C ASP A 84 3.95 11.05 -13.58
N SER A 85 3.58 12.32 -13.36
CA SER A 85 2.61 13.18 -14.10
C SER A 85 1.20 13.40 -13.52
N ALA A 86 1.06 14.40 -12.64
CA ALA A 86 -0.06 15.36 -12.64
C ALA A 86 0.27 16.59 -11.75
N ALA A 87 1.31 17.35 -12.11
CA ALA A 87 1.51 18.69 -11.55
C ALA A 87 0.48 19.64 -12.18
N GLY A 88 -0.73 19.69 -11.63
CA GLY A 88 -1.83 20.52 -12.15
C GLY A 88 -3.04 20.71 -11.24
N ASP A 89 -3.37 19.74 -10.37
CA ASP A 89 -4.65 19.74 -9.65
C ASP A 89 -4.56 19.98 -8.13
N SER A 90 -3.36 20.22 -7.58
CA SER A 90 -3.16 20.35 -6.13
C SER A 90 -3.88 21.55 -5.49
N ALA A 91 -4.30 22.56 -6.25
CA ALA A 91 -5.14 23.64 -5.75
C ALA A 91 -6.63 23.23 -5.70
N ALA A 92 -7.10 22.49 -6.71
CA ALA A 92 -8.47 21.98 -6.77
C ALA A 92 -8.74 20.92 -5.69
N ASP A 93 -7.73 20.12 -5.34
CA ASP A 93 -7.83 19.16 -4.24
C ASP A 93 -7.91 19.86 -2.87
N VAL A 94 -7.25 21.01 -2.70
CA VAL A 94 -7.33 21.81 -1.46
C VAL A 94 -8.67 22.55 -1.34
N ASP A 95 -9.22 23.04 -2.45
CA ASP A 95 -10.56 23.63 -2.48
C ASP A 95 -11.64 22.58 -2.17
N ARG A 96 -11.50 21.37 -2.72
CA ARG A 96 -12.41 20.24 -2.44
C ARG A 96 -12.32 19.75 -1.00
N LEU A 97 -11.14 19.79 -0.39
CA LEU A 97 -10.95 19.49 1.02
C LEU A 97 -11.53 20.58 1.92
N SER A 98 -11.45 21.86 1.54
CA SER A 98 -12.10 22.96 2.25
C SER A 98 -13.63 22.83 2.23
N GLU A 99 -14.23 22.45 1.09
CA GLU A 99 -15.67 22.18 1.01
C GLU A 99 -16.12 21.03 1.91
N LEU A 100 -15.31 19.97 2.06
CA LEU A 100 -15.61 18.85 2.95
C LEU A 100 -15.52 19.22 4.44
N VAL A 101 -14.59 20.11 4.80
CA VAL A 101 -14.48 20.65 6.16
C VAL A 101 -15.67 21.54 6.49
N ASP A 102 -16.09 22.41 5.57
CA ASP A 102 -17.27 23.26 5.74
C ASP A 102 -18.58 22.45 5.81
N LEU A 103 -18.70 21.39 5.01
CA LEU A 103 -19.84 20.47 5.06
C LEU A 103 -19.92 19.77 6.42
N LYS A 104 -18.77 19.35 6.97
CA LYS A 104 -18.69 18.71 8.29
C LYS A 104 -19.04 19.68 9.41
N ALA A 105 -18.53 20.91 9.37
CA ALA A 105 -18.87 21.93 10.37
C ALA A 105 -20.38 22.23 10.41
N ARG A 106 -21.07 22.17 9.26
CA ARG A 106 -22.53 22.31 9.20
C ARG A 106 -23.27 21.10 9.78
N MET A 107 -22.77 19.88 9.56
CA MET A 107 -23.35 18.67 10.16
C MET A 107 -23.15 18.60 11.68
N ASP A 108 -22.01 19.09 12.17
CA ASP A 108 -21.70 19.14 13.60
C ASP A 108 -22.53 20.24 14.32
N ALA A 109 -22.92 21.31 13.60
CA ALA A 109 -23.78 22.37 14.14
C ALA A 109 -25.27 21.97 14.27
N ASP A 110 -25.72 20.94 13.54
CA ASP A 110 -27.11 20.42 13.58
C ASP A 110 -27.29 19.23 14.53
N SER A 111 -26.23 18.78 15.22
CA SER A 111 -26.31 17.68 16.18
C SER A 111 -26.47 18.20 17.61
N PRO A 112 -27.59 17.91 18.30
CA PRO A 112 -27.73 18.25 19.71
C PRO A 112 -26.74 17.45 20.55
N ASP A 113 -25.94 18.23 21.28
CA ASP A 113 -24.96 17.91 22.32
C ASP A 113 -25.17 16.56 23.02
N GLU A 114 -24.41 15.54 22.61
CA GLU A 114 -24.18 14.33 23.39
C GLU A 114 -22.71 14.26 23.74
N SER A 115 -22.44 14.63 24.99
CA SER A 115 -21.14 14.54 25.65
C SER A 115 -20.63 13.09 25.63
N GLY A 116 -19.67 12.79 24.77
CA GLY A 116 -19.09 11.46 24.65
C GLY A 116 -17.68 11.47 24.06
N ASP A 117 -16.70 11.44 24.94
CA ASP A 117 -15.35 10.90 24.72
C ASP A 117 -14.57 11.38 23.48
N SER A 118 -14.07 12.62 23.57
CA SER A 118 -13.21 13.29 22.58
C SER A 118 -11.76 12.79 22.58
N GLY A 119 -11.52 11.47 22.61
CA GLY A 119 -10.19 10.86 22.66
C GLY A 119 -9.43 10.80 21.31
N PRO A 120 -10.04 10.28 20.23
CA PRO A 120 -9.33 10.11 18.95
C PRO A 120 -9.48 11.30 18.00
N SER A 121 -10.65 11.92 17.95
CA SER A 121 -10.94 13.04 17.02
C SER A 121 -10.16 14.31 17.36
N THR A 122 -9.92 14.60 18.64
CA THR A 122 -9.14 15.77 19.04
C THR A 122 -7.64 15.57 18.84
N ALA A 123 -7.15 14.33 18.99
CA ALA A 123 -5.78 13.98 18.71
C ALA A 123 -5.47 14.08 17.21
N LEU A 124 -6.42 13.64 16.36
CA LEU A 124 -6.30 13.74 14.92
C LEU A 124 -6.38 15.19 14.42
N VAL A 125 -7.27 16.02 15.00
CA VAL A 125 -7.33 17.46 14.73
C VAL A 125 -6.03 18.16 15.15
N LYS A 126 -5.48 17.84 16.32
CA LYS A 126 -4.18 18.39 16.76
C LYS A 126 -3.02 17.97 15.87
N ALA A 127 -3.02 16.73 15.38
CA ALA A 127 -2.00 16.23 14.46
C ALA A 127 -2.07 16.97 13.10
N LEU A 128 -3.27 17.23 12.60
CA LEU A 128 -3.50 18.02 11.38
C LEU A 128 -3.06 19.48 11.54
N GLU A 129 -3.34 20.09 12.68
CA GLU A 129 -2.91 21.46 13.01
C GLU A 129 -1.37 21.55 13.04
N GLN A 130 -0.71 20.59 13.69
CA GLN A 130 0.75 20.49 13.71
C GLN A 130 1.37 20.23 12.32
N ALA A 131 0.72 19.42 11.49
CA ALA A 131 1.16 19.18 10.11
C ALA A 131 1.07 20.45 9.25
N SER A 132 0.03 21.27 9.46
CA SER A 132 -0.15 22.56 8.79
C SER A 132 0.94 23.56 9.16
N GLU A 133 1.27 23.65 10.45
CA GLU A 133 2.36 24.50 10.96
C GLU A 133 3.74 24.06 10.42
N LEU A 134 4.00 22.75 10.40
CA LEU A 134 5.22 22.19 9.82
C LEU A 134 5.29 22.39 8.31
N LYS A 135 4.17 22.45 7.59
CA LYS A 135 4.16 22.77 6.16
C LYS A 135 4.44 24.24 5.91
N ALA A 136 3.84 25.14 6.71
CA ALA A 136 4.10 26.57 6.63
C ALA A 136 5.57 26.91 6.90
N ALA A 137 6.17 26.27 7.91
CA ALA A 137 7.58 26.42 8.23
C ALA A 137 8.52 25.74 7.22
N ALA A 138 8.01 24.91 6.29
CA ALA A 138 8.82 24.23 5.26
C ALA A 138 8.88 25.08 3.98
N SER A 139 7.91 25.98 3.80
CA SER A 139 7.83 26.93 2.68
C SER A 139 8.60 28.24 2.92
N ASP A 140 9.31 28.38 4.05
CA ASP A 140 10.17 29.55 4.32
C ASP A 140 11.64 29.22 3.94
N PRO A 141 12.11 29.66 2.75
CA PRO A 141 13.42 29.30 2.22
C PRO A 141 14.59 29.93 3.00
N SER A 142 14.31 30.84 3.95
CA SER A 142 15.33 31.55 4.73
C SER A 142 16.00 30.70 5.83
N THR A 143 15.49 29.48 6.08
CA THR A 143 16.06 28.50 7.03
C THR A 143 16.68 27.27 6.34
N GLU A 144 16.76 27.27 5.00
CA GLU A 144 17.23 26.17 4.15
C GLU A 144 18.74 25.87 4.30
N ARG A 145 19.14 25.25 5.41
CA ARG A 145 20.23 24.24 5.46
C ARG A 145 20.58 23.76 6.86
N GLU A 146 20.13 24.44 7.91
CA GLU A 146 20.41 23.99 9.27
C GLU A 146 19.37 22.95 9.72
N ASP A 147 19.75 21.70 9.44
CA ASP A 147 19.28 20.47 10.07
C ASP A 147 17.84 20.02 9.73
N LEU A 148 17.70 19.49 8.51
CA LEU A 148 16.50 18.78 8.03
C LEU A 148 16.30 17.42 8.72
N THR A 149 17.37 16.83 9.27
CA THR A 149 17.37 15.52 9.93
C THR A 149 16.31 15.41 11.04
N PRO A 150 16.30 16.28 12.07
CA PRO A 150 15.32 16.22 13.16
C PRO A 150 13.88 16.52 12.71
N ARG A 151 13.70 17.05 11.50
CA ARG A 151 12.39 17.32 10.91
C ARG A 151 11.86 16.11 10.14
N ILE A 152 12.75 15.43 9.43
CA ILE A 152 12.48 14.15 8.78
C ILE A 152 12.16 13.09 9.85
N ASP A 153 12.96 13.00 10.92
CA ASP A 153 12.72 12.05 12.02
C ASP A 153 11.34 12.25 12.65
N ARG A 154 10.93 13.51 12.85
CA ARG A 154 9.59 13.84 13.38
C ARG A 154 8.45 13.46 12.43
N LEU A 155 8.67 13.52 11.12
CA LEU A 155 7.68 13.10 10.12
C LEU A 155 7.57 11.58 10.06
N VAL A 156 8.69 10.86 10.15
CA VAL A 156 8.71 9.39 10.22
C VAL A 156 7.99 8.91 11.49
N ASP A 157 8.29 9.49 12.65
CA ASP A 157 7.60 9.17 13.92
C ASP A 157 6.09 9.46 13.85
N LEU A 158 5.67 10.42 13.02
CA LEU A 158 4.25 10.72 12.83
C LEU A 158 3.58 9.68 11.93
N ILE A 159 4.26 9.25 10.87
CA ILE A 159 3.78 8.20 9.96
C ILE A 159 3.62 6.89 10.73
N ASP A 160 4.62 6.47 11.51
CA ASP A 160 4.56 5.25 12.33
C ASP A 160 3.37 5.27 13.30
N ARG A 161 3.10 6.43 13.93
CA ARG A 161 1.93 6.59 14.81
C ARG A 161 0.60 6.54 14.06
N ILE A 162 0.53 7.06 12.84
CA ILE A 162 -0.67 6.98 12.00
C ILE A 162 -0.91 5.52 11.58
N ASP A 163 0.13 4.77 11.26
CA ASP A 163 0.05 3.37 10.88
C ASP A 163 -0.38 2.48 12.07
N ASP A 164 0.14 2.75 13.27
CA ASP A 164 -0.29 2.07 14.49
C ASP A 164 -1.78 2.29 14.79
N VAL A 165 -2.27 3.54 14.69
CA VAL A 165 -3.68 3.87 14.90
C VAL A 165 -4.55 3.21 13.84
N SER A 166 -4.12 3.22 12.58
CA SER A 166 -4.83 2.59 11.47
C SER A 166 -4.90 1.07 11.63
N GLY A 167 -3.79 0.44 12.03
CA GLY A 167 -3.74 -0.99 12.33
C GLY A 167 -4.61 -1.39 13.53
N GLN A 168 -4.70 -0.53 14.55
CA GLN A 168 -5.59 -0.75 15.69
C GLN A 168 -7.07 -0.62 15.28
N ALA A 169 -7.42 0.35 14.43
CA ALA A 169 -8.78 0.50 13.92
C ALA A 169 -9.23 -0.72 13.10
N LEU A 170 -8.36 -1.29 12.26
CA LEU A 170 -8.66 -2.51 11.51
C LEU A 170 -8.91 -3.72 12.42
N ARG A 171 -8.12 -3.87 13.50
CA ARG A 171 -8.34 -4.93 14.50
C ARG A 171 -9.68 -4.76 15.21
N ASN A 172 -10.03 -3.54 15.61
CA ASN A 172 -11.32 -3.25 16.25
C ASN A 172 -12.51 -3.55 15.33
N VAL A 173 -12.40 -3.27 14.02
CA VAL A 173 -13.45 -3.62 13.05
C VAL A 173 -13.60 -5.13 12.95
N ALA A 174 -12.49 -5.87 12.88
CA ALA A 174 -12.53 -7.34 12.83
C ALA A 174 -13.18 -7.94 14.09
N ASP A 175 -12.90 -7.39 15.27
CA ASP A 175 -13.52 -7.83 16.53
C ASP A 175 -15.04 -7.57 16.55
N VAL A 176 -15.47 -6.41 16.03
CA VAL A 176 -16.90 -6.07 15.90
C VAL A 176 -17.59 -6.99 14.90
N GLU A 177 -16.97 -7.29 13.76
CA GLU A 177 -17.51 -8.23 12.77
C GLU A 177 -17.65 -9.65 13.35
N ALA A 178 -16.65 -10.11 14.11
CA ALA A 178 -16.72 -11.40 14.80
C ALA A 178 -17.89 -11.43 15.80
N ALA A 179 -18.04 -10.40 16.63
CA ALA A 179 -19.14 -10.29 17.58
C ALA A 179 -20.52 -10.23 16.88
N LEU A 180 -20.63 -9.55 15.75
CA LEU A 180 -21.86 -9.52 14.95
C LEU A 180 -22.18 -10.88 14.30
N SER A 181 -21.16 -11.62 13.86
CA SER A 181 -21.33 -12.97 13.34
C SER A 181 -21.81 -13.93 14.43
N ASP A 182 -21.22 -13.87 15.62
CA ASP A 182 -21.61 -14.69 16.78
C ASP A 182 -23.03 -14.38 17.25
N THR A 183 -23.41 -13.10 17.32
CA THR A 183 -24.80 -12.73 17.67
C THR A 183 -25.79 -13.18 16.60
N ARG A 184 -25.43 -13.13 15.31
CA ARG A 184 -26.28 -13.66 14.22
C ARG A 184 -26.46 -15.17 14.32
N THR A 185 -25.39 -15.92 14.55
CA THR A 185 -25.46 -17.38 14.71
C THR A 185 -26.27 -17.78 15.95
N SER A 186 -26.11 -17.04 17.06
CA SER A 186 -26.91 -17.24 18.27
C SER A 186 -28.40 -17.02 18.03
N ARG A 187 -28.78 -15.95 17.32
CA ARG A 187 -30.19 -15.70 16.97
C ARG A 187 -30.79 -16.79 16.09
N LEU A 188 -30.05 -17.26 15.08
CA LEU A 188 -30.50 -18.36 14.22
C LEU A 188 -30.71 -19.66 15.03
N ALA A 189 -29.82 -19.95 15.98
CA ALA A 189 -29.96 -21.11 16.85
C ALA A 189 -31.17 -20.99 17.81
N GLU A 190 -31.47 -19.80 18.30
CA GLU A 190 -32.66 -19.54 19.12
C GLU A 190 -33.96 -19.66 18.33
N ASP A 191 -34.01 -19.15 17.11
CA ASP A 191 -35.16 -19.27 16.22
C ASP A 191 -35.42 -20.74 15.86
N GLU A 192 -34.38 -21.52 15.60
CA GLU A 192 -34.51 -22.95 15.33
C GLU A 192 -34.99 -23.72 16.57
N ARG A 193 -34.46 -23.41 17.76
CA ARG A 193 -34.98 -23.96 19.03
C ARG A 193 -36.44 -23.59 19.28
N ARG A 194 -36.89 -22.43 18.84
CA ARG A 194 -38.29 -22.02 18.95
C ARG A 194 -39.17 -22.81 17.99
N ARG A 195 -38.75 -22.97 16.72
CA ARG A 195 -39.45 -23.80 15.73
C ARG A 195 -39.60 -25.24 16.21
N LEU A 196 -38.52 -25.83 16.72
CA LEU A 196 -38.54 -27.21 17.22
C LEU A 196 -39.48 -27.36 18.42
N ARG A 197 -39.52 -26.39 19.34
CA ARG A 197 -40.48 -26.41 20.45
C ARG A 197 -41.92 -26.36 19.98
N ASN A 198 -42.25 -25.43 19.07
CA ASN A 198 -43.60 -25.34 18.52
C ASN A 198 -44.02 -26.62 17.78
N ALA A 199 -43.10 -27.24 17.04
CA ALA A 199 -43.37 -28.49 16.34
C ALA A 199 -43.58 -29.67 17.31
N VAL A 200 -42.88 -29.69 18.45
CA VAL A 200 -43.11 -30.69 19.50
C VAL A 200 -44.47 -30.48 20.15
N GLU A 201 -44.86 -29.25 20.49
CA GLU A 201 -46.19 -28.96 21.03
C GLU A 201 -47.30 -29.39 20.06
N GLU A 202 -47.15 -29.12 18.76
CA GLU A 202 -48.11 -29.55 17.73
C GLU A 202 -48.25 -31.08 17.66
N LEU A 203 -47.12 -31.81 17.70
CA LEU A 203 -47.13 -33.27 17.73
C LEU A 203 -47.73 -33.84 19.02
N GLU A 204 -47.51 -33.18 20.16
CA GLU A 204 -48.11 -33.56 21.45
C GLU A 204 -49.63 -33.35 21.45
N ASP A 205 -50.12 -32.27 20.85
CA ASP A 205 -51.55 -31.99 20.66
C ASP A 205 -52.20 -33.01 19.72
N GLU A 206 -51.57 -33.34 18.58
CA GLU A 206 -52.04 -34.38 17.67
C GLU A 206 -52.13 -35.75 18.36
N LEU A 207 -51.14 -36.10 19.17
CA LEU A 207 -51.14 -37.33 19.95
C LEU A 207 -52.26 -37.35 20.99
N HIS A 208 -52.50 -36.23 21.68
CA HIS A 208 -53.59 -36.10 22.65
C HIS A 208 -54.98 -36.25 22.04
N VAL A 209 -55.16 -35.83 20.77
CA VAL A 209 -56.41 -36.01 20.03
C VAL A 209 -56.60 -37.45 19.55
N ALA A 210 -55.51 -38.18 19.31
CA ALA A 210 -55.52 -39.54 18.79
C ALA A 210 -55.75 -40.64 19.85
N VAL A 211 -55.60 -40.33 21.14
CA VAL A 211 -55.77 -41.24 22.28
C VAL A 211 -57.13 -41.06 22.94
#